data_AF-A0A376TZP2-F1
#
_entry.id   AF-A0A376TZP2-F1
#
_cell.length_a   1.000
_cell.length_b   1.000
_cell.length_c   1.000
_cell.angle_alpha   90.00
_cell.angle_beta   90.00
_cell.angle_gamma   90.00
#
_symmetry.space_group_name_H-M   'P 1'
#
loop_
_entity.id
_entity.type
_entity.pdbx_description
1 polymer ?
#
loop_
_entity_poly.entity_id
_entity_poly.type
_entity_poly.pdbx_seq_one_letter_code
_entity_poly.pdbx_strand_id
1 'polypeptide(L)'
;MLDSLQATQLQSAIVKAMYAATIESDLDTEKAFEYIAGAPQGQKDNPLINILDKFSTWYDTNSVTLGGVKIPHLFPGDDLKLQTAQDSDNGFSALEQALLRYIAAGLGVSYEQLSRDYSKVSYSSARASANESWRYFMGRRKFIASRLATQMFSCWLEEALLRGIIRPPRARFDFYQARSAWSRAEWIGAGRMAIDGLKEVQESVMRIEAGLSTYEKELALMGEDYQDIFRQQVRESAEREKAGLSRPVWIAQAYQQQIAESRRPERRQHHVRRNLSHIIAAAFNEPLLLEPAYARVFFCALGREMGAASLSVPQQQVQLDAPGMLAETDEYMAGGKRPARVYRVVNGIAVLPVTGTLVHRLGGMRPFSGMTGYDGHCRLSSAGNGG
;
A
#
# COMPACT_ATOMS: atom_id res chain seq x y z
N MET A 1 27.80 4.39 -8.24
CA MET A 1 27.14 3.45 -9.16
C MET A 1 25.80 4.00 -9.65
N LEU A 2 24.99 4.61 -8.78
CA LEU A 2 23.77 5.33 -9.21
C LEU A 2 24.12 6.56 -10.07
N ASP A 3 25.07 7.38 -9.62
CA ASP A 3 25.50 8.59 -10.35
C ASP A 3 26.07 8.27 -11.74
N SER A 4 26.81 7.16 -11.87
CA SER A 4 27.33 6.70 -13.15
C SER A 4 26.22 6.18 -14.07
N LEU A 5 25.17 5.55 -13.52
CA LEU A 5 23.98 5.13 -14.26
C LEU A 5 23.17 6.36 -14.72
N GLN A 6 22.94 7.33 -13.84
CA GLN A 6 22.30 8.61 -14.18
C GLN A 6 23.08 9.33 -15.28
N ALA A 7 24.42 9.41 -15.16
CA ALA A 7 25.27 10.04 -16.16
C ALA A 7 25.28 9.28 -17.50
N THR A 8 25.34 7.94 -17.50
CA THR A 8 25.29 7.14 -18.74
C THR A 8 23.91 7.16 -19.38
N GLN A 9 22.84 7.27 -18.60
CA GLN A 9 21.48 7.38 -19.10
C GLN A 9 21.20 8.77 -19.69
N LEU A 10 21.69 9.83 -19.03
CA LEU A 10 21.70 11.18 -19.57
C LEU A 10 22.54 11.25 -20.85
N GLN A 11 23.74 10.67 -20.86
CA GLN A 11 24.58 10.58 -22.06
C GLN A 11 23.91 9.77 -23.16
N SER A 12 23.27 8.64 -22.84
CA SER A 12 22.51 7.83 -23.81
C SER A 12 21.33 8.60 -24.38
N ALA A 13 20.61 9.38 -23.55
CA ALA A 13 19.54 10.27 -24.00
C ALA A 13 20.06 11.37 -24.93
N ILE A 14 21.19 12.00 -24.58
CA ILE A 14 21.86 13.01 -25.42
C ILE A 14 22.33 12.38 -26.74
N VAL A 15 23.01 11.24 -26.69
CA VAL A 15 23.52 10.50 -27.84
C VAL A 15 22.37 10.07 -28.75
N LYS A 16 21.28 9.52 -28.21
CA LYS A 16 20.08 9.17 -28.97
C LYS A 16 19.41 10.40 -29.59
N ALA A 17 19.39 11.53 -28.89
CA ALA A 17 18.91 12.80 -29.44
C ALA A 17 19.83 13.35 -30.55
N MET A 18 21.13 13.07 -30.50
CA MET A 18 22.10 13.46 -31.54
C MET A 18 22.08 12.52 -32.75
N TYR A 19 21.92 11.20 -32.56
CA TYR A 19 21.84 10.19 -33.63
C TYR A 19 20.45 10.11 -34.31
N ALA A 20 19.46 10.84 -33.79
CA ALA A 20 18.12 10.95 -34.36
C ALA A 20 18.05 11.61 -35.75
N ALA A 21 19.16 12.11 -36.28
CA ALA A 21 19.23 12.70 -37.61
C ALA A 21 19.72 11.66 -38.63
N THR A 22 18.80 11.00 -39.33
CA THR A 22 19.11 10.18 -40.51
C THR A 22 18.86 11.00 -41.76
N ILE A 23 19.86 11.09 -42.64
CA ILE A 23 19.74 11.76 -43.94
C ILE A 23 19.38 10.68 -44.96
N GLU A 24 18.21 10.78 -45.57
CA GLU A 24 17.80 9.99 -46.74
C GLU A 24 17.99 10.84 -48.00
N SER A 25 18.58 10.29 -49.06
CA SER A 25 18.85 10.99 -50.32
C SER A 25 18.19 10.24 -51.48
N ASP A 26 17.42 10.96 -52.31
CA ASP A 26 16.61 10.40 -53.42
C ASP A 26 17.42 10.12 -54.70
N LEU A 27 18.65 9.59 -54.57
CA LEU A 27 19.47 9.24 -55.73
C LEU A 27 18.95 7.96 -56.40
N ASP A 28 18.42 8.10 -57.60
CA ASP A 28 17.86 7.03 -58.42
C ASP A 28 18.87 5.88 -58.64
N THR A 29 18.43 4.64 -58.40
CA THR A 29 19.31 3.45 -58.33
C THR A 29 19.97 3.14 -59.67
N GLU A 30 19.31 3.47 -60.78
CA GLU A 30 19.87 3.33 -62.13
C GLU A 30 21.04 4.29 -62.38
N LYS A 31 20.96 5.53 -61.88
CA LYS A 31 22.04 6.52 -61.99
C LYS A 31 23.21 6.16 -61.09
N ALA A 32 22.95 5.67 -59.87
CA ALA A 32 23.99 5.20 -58.96
C ALA A 32 24.82 4.05 -59.55
N PHE A 33 24.19 3.15 -60.32
CA PHE A 33 24.88 2.06 -61.01
C PHE A 33 25.69 2.54 -62.24
N GLU A 34 25.18 3.48 -63.03
CA GLU A 34 25.95 4.12 -64.11
C GLU A 34 27.22 4.82 -63.59
N TYR A 35 27.15 5.46 -62.42
CA TYR A 35 28.30 6.11 -61.79
C TYR A 35 29.35 5.12 -61.24
N ILE A 36 28.96 3.91 -60.85
CA ILE A 36 29.86 2.87 -60.33
C ILE A 36 30.47 2.03 -61.47
N ALA A 37 29.73 1.79 -62.55
CA ALA A 37 30.12 0.87 -63.61
C ALA A 37 30.88 1.51 -64.79
N GLY A 38 30.98 2.84 -64.87
CA GLY A 38 31.57 3.54 -66.03
C GLY A 38 32.73 4.48 -65.70
N ALA A 39 33.95 3.95 -65.52
CA ALA A 39 35.16 4.75 -65.67
C ALA A 39 36.36 3.91 -66.18
N PRO A 40 36.81 4.08 -67.44
CA PRO A 40 38.17 3.74 -67.83
C PRO A 40 39.13 4.72 -67.12
N GLN A 41 40.22 4.19 -66.55
CA GLN A 41 41.29 4.99 -65.94
C GLN A 41 41.82 6.03 -66.92
N GLY A 42 41.68 7.33 -66.60
CA GLY A 42 42.49 8.39 -67.23
C GLY A 42 41.82 9.73 -67.53
N GLN A 43 40.52 9.93 -67.33
CA GLN A 43 39.85 11.19 -67.70
C GLN A 43 39.56 12.05 -66.47
N LYS A 44 40.07 13.30 -66.47
CA LYS A 44 39.97 14.26 -65.36
C LYS A 44 38.56 14.86 -65.16
N ASP A 45 37.61 14.55 -66.04
CA ASP A 45 36.20 14.97 -65.95
C ASP A 45 35.30 13.79 -65.54
N ASN A 46 35.55 13.24 -64.36
CA ASN A 46 34.65 12.23 -63.78
C ASN A 46 33.43 12.95 -63.18
N PRO A 47 32.20 12.66 -63.63
CA PRO A 47 30.99 13.29 -63.09
C PRO A 47 30.81 13.04 -61.57
N LEU A 48 31.36 11.94 -61.05
CA LEU A 48 31.47 11.67 -59.62
C LEU A 48 32.32 12.70 -58.86
N ILE A 49 33.46 13.12 -59.43
CA ILE A 49 34.34 14.11 -58.81
C ILE A 49 33.65 15.47 -58.79
N ASN A 50 32.98 15.84 -59.88
CA ASN A 50 32.24 17.10 -59.97
C ASN A 50 31.03 17.17 -59.02
N ILE A 51 30.38 16.02 -58.74
CA ILE A 51 29.28 15.94 -57.78
C ILE A 51 29.82 15.98 -56.34
N LEU A 52 30.90 15.26 -56.03
CA LEU A 52 31.57 15.34 -54.71
C LEU A 52 32.05 16.76 -54.40
N ASP A 53 32.62 17.44 -55.39
CA ASP A 53 33.11 18.82 -55.24
C ASP A 53 31.95 19.79 -54.96
N LYS A 54 30.79 19.60 -55.61
CA LYS A 54 29.58 20.38 -55.32
C LYS A 54 29.02 20.11 -53.92
N PHE A 55 29.07 18.87 -53.44
CA PHE A 55 28.67 18.55 -52.06
C PHE A 55 29.62 19.17 -51.03
N SER A 56 30.93 19.05 -51.23
CA SER A 56 31.94 19.67 -50.36
C SER A 56 31.74 21.19 -50.30
N THR A 57 31.64 21.83 -51.46
CA THR A 57 31.46 23.28 -51.56
C THR A 57 30.15 23.74 -50.89
N TRP A 58 29.06 22.98 -51.02
CA TRP A 58 27.78 23.31 -50.38
C TRP A 58 27.84 23.27 -48.86
N TYR A 59 28.49 22.25 -48.29
CA TYR A 59 28.59 22.09 -46.84
C TYR A 59 29.61 23.04 -46.19
N ASP A 60 30.64 23.45 -46.94
CA ASP A 60 31.65 24.43 -46.48
C ASP A 60 31.13 25.87 -46.55
N THR A 61 30.33 26.21 -47.56
CA THR A 61 29.92 27.62 -47.78
C THR A 61 28.73 28.04 -46.93
N ASN A 62 27.80 27.13 -46.64
CA ASN A 62 26.48 27.48 -46.13
C ASN A 62 26.25 27.04 -44.67
N SER A 63 27.30 26.97 -43.83
CA SER A 63 27.15 26.60 -42.43
C SER A 63 26.44 27.71 -41.63
N VAL A 64 25.17 27.49 -41.26
CA VAL A 64 24.42 28.41 -40.40
C VAL A 64 24.55 27.95 -38.95
N THR A 65 25.12 28.81 -38.10
CA THR A 65 25.24 28.56 -36.65
C THR A 65 24.26 29.45 -35.89
N LEU A 66 23.44 28.87 -35.02
CA LEU A 66 22.57 29.60 -34.10
C LEU A 66 22.96 29.22 -32.66
N GLY A 67 23.42 30.19 -31.86
CA GLY A 67 23.79 29.95 -30.46
C GLY A 67 24.89 28.91 -30.23
N GLY A 68 25.85 28.78 -31.16
CA GLY A 68 26.94 27.80 -31.08
C GLY A 68 26.58 26.39 -31.56
N VAL A 69 25.32 26.16 -31.98
CA VAL A 69 24.86 24.90 -32.57
C VAL A 69 24.83 25.05 -34.09
N LYS A 70 25.52 24.16 -34.81
CA LYS A 70 25.52 24.09 -36.28
C LYS A 70 24.17 23.53 -36.72
N ILE A 71 23.36 24.34 -37.40
CA ILE A 71 22.13 23.88 -38.03
C ILE A 71 22.53 23.29 -39.39
N PRO A 72 22.38 21.97 -39.60
CA PRO A 72 22.69 21.36 -40.88
C PRO A 72 21.70 21.85 -41.94
N HIS A 73 22.20 22.64 -42.89
CA HIS A 73 21.47 22.98 -44.11
C HIS A 73 21.69 21.83 -45.11
N LEU A 74 20.62 21.12 -45.45
CA LEU A 74 20.73 19.96 -46.32
C LEU A 74 20.97 20.36 -47.78
N PHE A 75 21.46 19.40 -48.57
CA PHE A 75 21.55 19.59 -50.02
C PHE A 75 20.12 19.54 -50.62
N PRO A 76 19.82 20.34 -51.66
CA PRO A 76 18.48 20.33 -52.27
C PRO A 76 18.08 18.92 -52.73
N GLY A 77 17.00 18.38 -52.16
CA GLY A 77 16.50 17.02 -52.43
C GLY A 77 16.74 16.01 -51.30
N ASP A 78 17.51 16.36 -50.26
CA ASP A 78 17.65 15.54 -49.06
C ASP A 78 16.54 15.87 -48.04
N ASP A 79 15.99 14.85 -47.38
CA ASP A 79 14.99 15.01 -46.31
C ASP A 79 15.62 14.77 -44.92
N LEU A 80 15.29 15.65 -43.96
CA LEU A 80 15.73 15.52 -42.57
C LEU A 80 14.62 14.88 -41.73
N LYS A 81 14.69 13.57 -41.53
CA LYS A 81 13.80 12.89 -40.58
C LYS A 81 14.42 12.91 -39.19
N LEU A 82 13.89 13.77 -38.33
CA LEU A 82 14.19 13.78 -36.90
C LEU A 82 13.45 12.62 -36.23
N GLN A 83 14.14 11.49 -36.07
CA GLN A 83 13.62 10.34 -35.34
C GLN A 83 13.68 10.63 -33.85
N THR A 84 12.62 11.20 -33.27
CA THR A 84 12.55 11.36 -31.82
C THR A 84 12.70 9.99 -31.17
N ALA A 85 13.70 9.81 -30.31
CA ALA A 85 13.84 8.60 -29.53
C ALA A 85 12.65 8.49 -28.55
N GLN A 86 11.55 7.91 -29.02
CA GLN A 86 10.46 7.45 -28.17
C GLN A 86 11.09 6.47 -27.16
N ASP A 87 10.88 6.73 -25.86
CA ASP A 87 11.28 5.88 -24.74
C ASP A 87 12.73 5.93 -24.22
N SER A 88 13.33 7.12 -24.06
CA SER A 88 14.53 7.24 -23.21
C SER A 88 14.23 7.34 -21.70
N ASP A 89 13.01 7.70 -21.31
CA ASP A 89 12.69 8.12 -19.92
C ASP A 89 11.83 7.11 -19.11
N ASN A 90 11.14 6.17 -19.78
CA ASN A 90 10.09 5.36 -19.15
C ASN A 90 10.57 4.28 -18.16
N GLY A 91 11.87 3.92 -18.16
CA GLY A 91 12.39 2.82 -17.33
C GLY A 91 13.24 3.25 -16.13
N PHE A 92 13.78 4.48 -16.13
CA PHE A 92 14.79 4.87 -15.16
C PHE A 92 14.23 5.00 -13.74
N SER A 93 13.14 5.75 -13.60
CA SER A 93 12.48 5.96 -12.31
C SER A 93 11.99 4.66 -11.68
N ALA A 94 11.51 3.71 -12.50
CA ALA A 94 11.11 2.38 -12.05
C ALA A 94 12.32 1.55 -11.58
N LEU A 95 13.44 1.61 -12.30
CA LEU A 95 14.69 0.93 -11.92
C LEU A 95 15.28 1.52 -10.63
N GLU A 96 15.37 2.84 -10.53
CA GLU A 96 15.85 3.54 -9.34
C GLU A 96 14.98 3.21 -8.12
N GLN A 97 13.66 3.25 -8.29
CA GLN A 97 12.73 2.88 -7.23
C GLN A 97 12.90 1.41 -6.82
N ALA A 98 13.09 0.49 -7.76
CA ALA A 98 13.35 -0.92 -7.47
C ALA A 98 14.66 -1.09 -6.70
N LEU A 99 15.73 -0.41 -7.10
CA LEU A 99 17.04 -0.47 -6.44
C LEU A 99 16.94 0.06 -5.00
N LEU A 100 16.31 1.21 -4.80
CA LEU A 100 16.09 1.78 -3.47
C LEU A 100 15.28 0.84 -2.57
N ARG A 101 14.28 0.14 -3.12
CA ARG A 101 13.53 -0.89 -2.38
C ARG A 101 14.40 -2.07 -1.94
N TYR A 102 15.28 -2.56 -2.81
CA TYR A 102 16.21 -3.63 -2.44
C TYR A 102 17.19 -3.19 -1.35
N ILE A 103 17.72 -1.98 -1.45
CA ILE A 103 18.61 -1.40 -0.42
C ILE A 103 17.85 -1.24 0.90
N ALA A 104 16.61 -0.71 0.86
CA ALA A 104 15.76 -0.55 2.03
C ALA A 104 15.49 -1.89 2.73
N ALA A 105 15.14 -2.93 1.96
CA ALA A 105 14.94 -4.28 2.47
C ALA A 105 16.21 -4.84 3.15
N GLY A 106 17.39 -4.60 2.57
CA GLY A 106 18.67 -5.01 3.17
C GLY A 106 19.02 -4.26 4.46
N LEU A 107 18.63 -2.99 4.57
CA LEU A 107 18.86 -2.15 5.75
C LEU A 107 17.80 -2.34 6.85
N GLY A 108 16.70 -3.05 6.57
CA GLY A 108 15.58 -3.25 7.50
C GLY A 108 14.73 -1.99 7.70
N VAL A 109 14.71 -1.10 6.71
CA VAL A 109 13.89 0.12 6.69
C VAL A 109 12.94 0.09 5.50
N SER A 110 11.89 0.89 5.55
CA SER A 110 10.98 1.00 4.43
C SER A 110 11.52 1.87 3.30
N TYR A 111 10.98 1.69 2.08
CA TYR A 111 11.32 2.56 0.95
C TYR A 111 11.06 4.03 1.28
N GLU A 112 9.91 4.33 1.88
CA GLU A 112 9.49 5.69 2.19
C GLU A 112 10.45 6.37 3.19
N GLN A 113 10.92 5.62 4.19
CA GLN A 113 11.88 6.12 5.17
C GLN A 113 13.27 6.35 4.56
N LEU A 114 13.69 5.46 3.64
CA LEU A 114 15.00 5.56 2.98
C LEU A 114 15.04 6.70 1.96
N SER A 115 14.04 6.76 1.07
CA SER A 115 13.96 7.75 -0.02
C SER A 115 13.37 9.09 0.42
N ARG A 116 12.72 9.14 1.60
CA ARG A 116 11.90 10.26 2.08
C ARG A 116 10.75 10.63 1.13
N ASP A 117 10.37 9.70 0.26
CA ASP A 117 9.25 9.86 -0.66
C ASP A 117 7.99 9.21 -0.08
N TYR A 118 7.04 10.06 0.32
CA TYR A 118 5.73 9.66 0.84
C TYR A 118 4.60 9.92 -0.17
N SER A 119 4.91 10.28 -1.42
CA SER A 119 3.92 10.73 -2.42
C SER A 119 2.85 9.68 -2.76
N LYS A 120 3.19 8.39 -2.69
CA LYS A 120 2.32 7.27 -3.08
C LYS A 120 1.76 6.48 -1.88
N VAL A 121 1.87 7.01 -0.67
CA VAL A 121 1.65 6.25 0.56
C VAL A 121 0.37 6.72 1.26
N SER A 122 -0.52 5.79 1.53
CA SER A 122 -1.74 6.04 2.32
C SER A 122 -1.43 6.00 3.82
N TYR A 123 -2.29 6.60 4.66
CA TYR A 123 -2.12 6.58 6.11
C TYR A 123 -1.91 5.16 6.68
N SER A 124 -2.68 4.17 6.22
CA SER A 124 -2.57 2.78 6.70
C SER A 124 -1.26 2.11 6.27
N SER A 125 -0.80 2.36 5.04
CA SER A 125 0.47 1.82 4.53
C SER A 125 1.66 2.52 5.19
N ALA A 126 1.62 3.83 5.41
CA ALA A 126 2.63 4.58 6.17
C ALA A 126 2.76 4.03 7.60
N ARG A 127 1.63 3.74 8.27
CA ARG A 127 1.62 3.15 9.61
C ARG A 127 2.18 1.74 9.65
N ALA A 128 1.80 0.89 8.70
CA ALA A 128 2.35 -0.46 8.60
C ALA A 128 3.88 -0.43 8.38
N SER A 129 4.32 0.39 7.44
CA SER A 129 5.72 0.60 7.06
C SER A 129 6.59 1.13 8.22
N ALA A 130 6.09 2.13 8.96
CA ALA A 130 6.74 2.64 10.15
C ALA A 130 6.82 1.60 11.28
N ASN A 131 5.77 0.79 11.47
CA ASN A 131 5.73 -0.27 12.48
C ASN A 131 6.73 -1.39 12.22
N GLU A 132 6.88 -1.80 10.96
CA GLU A 132 7.85 -2.82 10.57
C GLU A 132 9.28 -2.35 10.84
N SER A 133 9.60 -1.14 10.40
CA SER A 133 10.90 -0.51 10.65
C SER A 133 11.16 -0.32 12.15
N TRP A 134 10.13 0.05 12.93
CA TRP A 134 10.22 0.16 14.39
C TRP A 134 10.58 -1.17 15.05
N ARG A 135 9.98 -2.29 14.62
CA ARG A 135 10.32 -3.63 15.14
C ARG A 135 11.78 -3.98 14.89
N TYR A 136 12.30 -3.66 13.70
CA TYR A 136 13.72 -3.85 13.37
C TYR A 136 14.62 -3.03 14.31
N PHE A 137 14.32 -1.75 14.52
CA PHE A 137 15.08 -0.89 15.44
C PHE A 137 15.00 -1.35 16.89
N MET A 138 13.84 -1.81 17.37
CA MET A 138 13.71 -2.37 18.73
C MET A 138 14.58 -3.61 18.91
N GLY A 139 14.62 -4.50 17.92
CA GLY A 139 15.50 -5.67 17.95
C GLY A 139 16.98 -5.27 18.08
N ARG A 140 17.43 -4.32 17.25
CA ARG A 140 18.81 -3.80 17.33
C ARG A 140 19.10 -3.09 18.64
N ARG A 141 18.16 -2.28 19.16
CA ARG A 141 18.29 -1.57 20.44
C ARG A 141 18.46 -2.55 21.59
N LYS A 142 17.65 -3.63 21.63
CA LYS A 142 17.74 -4.67 22.66
C LYS A 142 19.07 -5.42 22.61
N PHE A 143 19.58 -5.71 21.42
CA PHE A 143 20.81 -6.49 21.29
C PHE A 143 22.08 -5.66 21.48
N ILE A 144 22.13 -4.44 20.94
CA ILE A 144 23.34 -3.61 20.95
C ILE A 144 23.35 -2.70 22.19
N ALA A 145 22.42 -1.76 22.24
CA ALA A 145 22.41 -0.71 23.25
C ALA A 145 22.08 -1.25 24.64
N SER A 146 21.03 -2.06 24.78
CA SER A 146 20.63 -2.58 26.10
C SER A 146 21.68 -3.50 26.70
N ARG A 147 22.41 -4.29 25.89
CA ARG A 147 23.49 -5.16 26.41
C ARG A 147 24.65 -4.34 26.95
N LEU A 148 25.11 -3.34 26.19
CA LEU A 148 26.17 -2.44 26.62
C LEU A 148 25.78 -1.66 27.88
N ALA A 149 24.59 -1.07 27.89
CA ALA A 149 24.07 -0.33 29.05
C ALA A 149 23.96 -1.24 30.29
N THR A 150 23.49 -2.48 30.13
CA THR A 150 23.41 -3.45 31.23
C THR A 150 24.79 -3.82 31.77
N GLN A 151 25.82 -3.94 30.92
CA GLN A 151 27.18 -4.19 31.37
C GLN A 151 27.72 -3.02 32.20
N MET A 152 27.57 -1.79 31.71
CA MET A 152 27.97 -0.58 32.45
C MET A 152 27.25 -0.48 33.79
N PHE A 153 25.93 -0.71 33.79
CA PHE A 153 25.11 -0.72 34.99
C PHE A 153 25.55 -1.81 35.98
N SER A 154 25.90 -3.01 35.50
CA SER A 154 26.38 -4.10 36.35
C SER A 154 27.67 -3.71 37.08
N CYS A 155 28.61 -3.08 36.38
CA CYS A 155 29.86 -2.62 36.99
C CYS A 155 29.62 -1.49 38.01
N TRP A 156 28.76 -0.53 37.67
CA TRP A 156 28.39 0.54 38.60
C TRP A 156 27.68 0.00 39.85
N LEU A 157 26.75 -0.93 39.68
CA LEU A 157 25.98 -1.53 40.78
C LEU A 157 26.89 -2.32 41.71
N GLU A 158 27.84 -3.09 41.15
CA GLU A 158 28.87 -3.80 41.90
C GLU A 158 29.69 -2.86 42.78
N GLU A 159 30.16 -1.74 42.23
CA GLU A 159 30.91 -0.74 42.97
C GLU A 159 30.05 -0.05 44.06
N ALA A 160 28.80 0.29 43.74
CA ALA A 160 27.89 0.92 44.69
C ALA A 160 27.55 0.02 45.89
N LEU A 161 27.45 -1.30 45.66
CA LEU A 161 27.27 -2.30 46.71
C LEU A 161 28.54 -2.47 47.55
N LEU A 162 29.71 -2.56 46.91
CA LEU A 162 30.99 -2.71 47.62
C LEU A 162 31.34 -1.49 48.48
N ARG A 163 31.02 -0.28 48.01
CA ARG A 163 31.20 0.97 48.77
C ARG A 163 30.14 1.19 49.85
N GLY A 164 29.07 0.38 49.87
CA GLY A 164 27.97 0.53 50.82
C GLY A 164 27.08 1.77 50.59
N ILE A 165 27.12 2.37 49.39
CA ILE A 165 26.21 3.47 49.00
C ILE A 165 24.78 2.93 48.92
N ILE A 166 24.63 1.75 48.31
CA ILE A 166 23.37 1.02 48.24
C ILE A 166 23.44 -0.14 49.22
N ARG A 167 22.44 -0.24 50.10
CA ARG A 167 22.29 -1.40 50.97
C ARG A 167 21.58 -2.52 50.21
N PRO A 168 22.17 -3.71 50.06
CA PRO A 168 21.52 -4.79 49.35
C PRO A 168 20.22 -5.21 50.07
N PRO A 169 19.11 -5.41 49.34
CA PRO A 169 17.92 -6.02 49.90
C PRO A 169 18.21 -7.43 50.43
N ARG A 170 17.37 -7.92 51.34
CA ARG A 170 17.43 -9.33 51.77
C ARG A 170 17.13 -10.24 50.57
N ALA A 171 18.16 -10.86 50.03
CA ALA A 171 18.08 -11.78 48.90
C ALA A 171 18.68 -13.15 49.28
N ARG A 172 18.17 -14.21 48.63
CA ARG A 172 18.68 -15.58 48.81
C ARG A 172 20.10 -15.76 48.24
N PHE A 173 20.40 -15.07 47.14
CA PHE A 173 21.66 -15.18 46.42
C PHE A 173 22.39 -13.84 46.43
N ASP A 174 23.69 -13.89 46.66
CA ASP A 174 24.55 -12.72 46.61
C ASP A 174 24.71 -12.17 45.17
N PHE A 175 25.20 -10.94 45.04
CA PHE A 175 25.39 -10.27 43.76
C PHE A 175 26.21 -11.12 42.78
N TYR A 176 27.33 -11.71 43.21
CA TYR A 176 28.17 -12.55 42.35
C TYR A 176 27.51 -13.87 41.94
N GLN A 177 26.67 -14.43 42.81
CA GLN A 177 25.95 -15.67 42.52
C GLN A 177 24.82 -15.45 41.51
N ALA A 178 24.24 -14.25 41.45
CA ALA A 178 23.08 -13.95 40.62
C ALA A 178 23.20 -12.60 39.88
N ARG A 179 24.39 -12.29 39.34
CA ARG A 179 24.72 -10.97 38.76
C ARG A 179 23.69 -10.47 37.74
N SER A 180 23.22 -11.37 36.88
CA SER A 180 22.23 -11.08 35.84
C SER A 180 20.82 -10.81 36.40
N ALA A 181 20.46 -11.40 37.55
CA ALA A 181 19.18 -11.11 38.20
C ALA A 181 19.21 -9.76 38.94
N TRP A 182 20.35 -9.45 39.58
CA TRP A 182 20.60 -8.18 40.25
C TRP A 182 20.70 -7.01 39.28
N SER A 183 21.35 -7.23 38.13
CA SER A 183 21.59 -6.19 37.12
C SER A 183 20.50 -6.14 36.05
N ARG A 184 19.35 -6.79 36.29
CA ARG A 184 18.24 -6.81 35.33
C ARG A 184 17.59 -5.43 35.29
N ALA A 185 17.82 -4.71 34.19
CA ALA A 185 17.20 -3.42 33.94
C ALA A 185 16.52 -3.41 32.57
N GLU A 186 15.45 -2.61 32.47
CA GLU A 186 14.83 -2.25 31.21
C GLU A 186 15.28 -0.85 30.81
N TRP A 187 15.70 -0.70 29.55
CA TRP A 187 16.29 0.54 29.05
C TRP A 187 15.30 1.22 28.12
N ILE A 188 14.73 2.32 28.60
CA ILE A 188 13.85 3.18 27.82
C ILE A 188 14.74 4.00 26.87
N GLY A 189 14.37 4.02 25.59
CA GLY A 189 15.04 4.83 24.58
C GLY A 189 14.06 5.78 23.93
N ALA A 190 14.47 6.45 22.84
CA ALA A 190 13.58 7.32 22.09
C ALA A 190 12.26 6.61 21.76
N GLY A 191 11.15 7.31 21.98
CA GLY A 191 9.80 6.82 21.73
C GLY A 191 9.48 6.60 20.26
N ARG A 192 8.40 5.89 20.02
CA ARG A 192 7.85 5.69 18.67
C ARG A 192 7.21 6.98 18.18
N MET A 193 7.47 7.34 16.93
CA MET A 193 6.79 8.46 16.28
C MET A 193 5.31 8.12 16.07
N ALA A 194 4.42 8.99 16.57
CA ALA A 194 2.99 8.88 16.34
C ALA A 194 2.61 9.49 14.99
N ILE A 195 1.90 8.73 14.17
CA ILE A 195 1.41 9.20 12.86
C ILE A 195 0.06 9.91 13.03
N ASP A 196 -0.80 9.37 13.90
CA ASP A 196 -2.04 10.00 14.37
C ASP A 196 -2.03 9.96 15.89
N GLY A 197 -1.68 11.10 16.50
CA GLY A 197 -1.53 11.19 17.95
C GLY A 197 -2.82 10.84 18.71
N LEU A 198 -4.00 11.15 18.15
CA LEU A 198 -5.26 10.90 18.84
C LEU A 198 -5.58 9.40 18.89
N LYS A 199 -5.48 8.71 17.76
CA LYS A 199 -5.81 7.27 17.68
C LYS A 199 -4.84 6.42 18.48
N GLU A 200 -3.55 6.75 18.47
CA GLU A 200 -2.55 5.97 19.22
C GLU A 200 -2.67 6.18 20.74
N VAL A 201 -3.01 7.40 21.19
CA VAL A 201 -3.31 7.66 22.60
C VAL A 201 -4.57 6.91 23.03
N GLN A 202 -5.64 6.94 22.24
CA GLN A 202 -6.88 6.19 22.53
C GLN A 202 -6.62 4.69 22.61
N GLU A 203 -5.85 4.14 21.67
CA GLU A 203 -5.46 2.73 21.67
C GLU A 203 -4.70 2.35 22.96
N SER A 204 -3.81 3.23 23.42
CA SER A 204 -3.03 3.05 24.65
C SER A 204 -3.91 3.11 25.90
N VAL A 205 -4.84 4.08 25.97
CA VAL A 205 -5.83 4.20 27.06
C VAL A 205 -6.71 2.96 27.11
N MET A 206 -7.25 2.53 25.97
CA MET A 206 -8.09 1.32 25.90
C MET A 206 -7.32 0.06 26.33
N ARG A 207 -6.04 -0.07 25.97
CA ARG A 207 -5.19 -1.19 26.43
C ARG A 207 -5.02 -1.20 27.95
N ILE A 208 -4.82 -0.04 28.56
CA ILE A 208 -4.69 0.10 30.01
C ILE A 208 -6.02 -0.22 30.70
N GLU A 209 -7.12 0.39 30.23
CA GLU A 209 -8.47 0.17 30.79
C GLU A 209 -8.91 -1.30 30.66
N ALA A 210 -8.59 -1.95 29.55
CA ALA A 210 -8.88 -3.37 29.34
C ALA A 210 -7.95 -4.33 30.12
N GLY A 211 -6.92 -3.82 30.80
CA GLY A 211 -5.94 -4.63 31.53
C GLY A 211 -4.97 -5.41 30.63
N LEU A 212 -4.87 -5.04 29.35
CA LEU A 212 -3.94 -5.67 28.39
C LEU A 212 -2.52 -5.09 28.49
N SER A 213 -2.37 -3.91 29.11
CA SER A 213 -1.10 -3.22 29.27
C SER A 213 -1.01 -2.46 30.61
N THR A 214 0.16 -1.89 30.88
CA THR A 214 0.44 -1.09 32.07
C THR A 214 0.89 0.31 31.66
N TYR A 215 0.72 1.29 32.54
CA TYR A 215 1.20 2.67 32.31
C TYR A 215 2.71 2.70 32.00
N GLU A 216 3.51 1.87 32.67
CA GLU A 216 4.95 1.75 32.41
C GLU A 216 5.25 1.32 30.96
N LYS A 217 4.54 0.31 30.46
CA LYS A 217 4.75 -0.17 29.08
C LYS A 217 4.30 0.85 28.04
N GLU A 218 3.15 1.50 28.24
CA GLU A 218 2.65 2.49 27.28
C GLU A 218 3.49 3.77 27.27
N LEU A 219 3.96 4.26 28.43
CA LEU A 219 4.86 5.42 28.50
C LEU A 219 6.26 5.10 27.98
N ALA A 220 6.78 3.88 28.22
CA ALA A 220 8.04 3.45 27.64
C ALA A 220 7.99 3.40 26.09
N LEU A 221 6.83 3.14 25.48
CA LEU A 221 6.64 3.26 24.03
C LEU A 221 6.76 4.71 23.54
N MET A 222 6.38 5.68 24.38
CA MET A 222 6.57 7.12 24.14
C MET A 222 7.99 7.59 24.49
N GLY A 223 8.81 6.72 25.11
CA GLY A 223 10.17 7.02 25.53
C GLY A 223 10.25 7.73 26.88
N GLU A 224 9.16 7.73 27.65
CA GLU A 224 9.06 8.39 28.96
C GLU A 224 9.10 7.38 30.10
N ASP A 225 9.64 7.80 31.25
CA ASP A 225 9.56 7.02 32.48
C ASP A 225 8.24 7.28 33.22
N TYR A 226 7.56 6.19 33.58
CA TYR A 226 6.31 6.23 34.32
C TYR A 226 6.46 6.92 35.68
N GLN A 227 7.55 6.66 36.40
CA GLN A 227 7.71 7.19 37.75
C GLN A 227 7.94 8.70 37.73
N ASP A 228 8.69 9.21 36.76
CA ASP A 228 8.86 10.65 36.55
C ASP A 228 7.54 11.33 36.19
N ILE A 229 6.77 10.78 35.25
CA ILE A 229 5.47 11.32 34.85
C ILE A 229 4.51 11.36 36.05
N PHE A 230 4.42 10.29 36.83
CA PHE A 230 3.52 10.24 37.98
C PHE A 230 3.94 11.20 39.08
N ARG A 231 5.24 11.32 39.36
CA ARG A 231 5.76 12.33 40.31
C ARG A 231 5.40 13.74 39.86
N GLN A 232 5.54 14.03 38.57
CA GLN A 232 5.18 15.31 37.99
C GLN A 232 3.67 15.57 38.08
N GLN A 233 2.83 14.60 37.72
CA GLN A 233 1.37 14.72 37.79
C GLN A 233 0.87 15.01 39.22
N VAL A 234 1.44 14.36 40.23
CA VAL A 234 1.08 14.61 41.65
C VAL A 234 1.45 16.04 42.04
N ARG A 235 2.65 16.50 41.66
CA ARG A 235 3.11 17.85 41.94
C ARG A 235 2.21 18.90 41.27
N GLU A 236 1.93 18.74 39.98
CA GLU A 236 1.07 19.63 39.22
C GLU A 236 -0.36 19.66 39.77
N SER A 237 -0.89 18.51 40.19
CA SER A 237 -2.22 18.43 40.79
C SER A 237 -2.28 19.20 42.12
N ALA A 238 -1.27 19.05 42.97
CA ALA A 238 -1.17 19.79 44.23
C ALA A 238 -0.99 21.30 44.02
N GLU A 239 -0.20 21.70 43.02
CA GLU A 239 -0.02 23.11 42.65
C GLU A 239 -1.33 23.72 42.10
N ARG A 240 -2.08 22.98 41.28
CA ARG A 240 -3.40 23.39 40.76
C ARG A 240 -4.43 23.54 41.87
N GLU A 241 -4.50 22.58 42.79
CA GLU A 241 -5.40 22.64 43.94
C GLU A 241 -5.09 23.86 44.83
N LYS A 242 -3.81 24.13 45.09
CA LYS A 242 -3.38 25.35 45.81
C LYS A 242 -3.73 26.64 45.07
N ALA A 243 -3.64 26.63 43.74
CA ALA A 243 -4.00 27.77 42.90
C ALA A 243 -5.52 27.93 42.69
N GLY A 244 -6.35 27.03 43.24
CA GLY A 244 -7.80 27.05 43.04
C GLY A 244 -8.23 26.68 41.61
N LEU A 245 -7.32 26.07 40.82
CA LEU A 245 -7.61 25.62 39.46
C LEU A 245 -8.29 24.26 39.49
N SER A 246 -9.30 24.08 38.63
CA SER A 246 -9.99 22.80 38.48
C SER A 246 -9.06 21.72 37.91
N ARG A 247 -9.40 20.46 38.19
CA ARG A 247 -8.73 19.30 37.60
C ARG A 247 -8.84 19.38 36.06
N PRO A 248 -7.79 18.98 35.33
CA PRO A 248 -7.82 18.98 33.87
C PRO A 248 -9.00 18.13 33.38
N VAL A 249 -9.90 18.76 32.62
CA VAL A 249 -11.24 18.26 32.28
C VAL A 249 -11.24 17.14 31.21
N TRP A 250 -10.08 16.85 30.62
CA TRP A 250 -9.94 15.98 29.44
C TRP A 250 -10.57 14.58 29.61
N ILE A 251 -10.36 13.91 30.75
CA ILE A 251 -10.65 12.47 30.85
C ILE A 251 -12.16 12.17 30.97
N ALA A 252 -12.93 13.02 31.66
CA ALA A 252 -14.35 12.76 31.86
C ALA A 252 -15.19 13.19 30.65
N GLN A 253 -14.95 14.38 30.10
CA GLN A 253 -15.84 14.96 29.09
C GLN A 253 -15.60 14.37 27.70
N ALA A 254 -14.35 14.14 27.29
CA ALA A 254 -14.05 13.57 25.97
C ALA A 254 -14.49 12.09 25.89
N TYR A 255 -14.28 11.31 26.95
CA TYR A 255 -14.73 9.92 27.03
C TYR A 255 -16.25 9.82 27.06
N GLN A 256 -16.93 10.70 27.81
CA GLN A 256 -18.40 10.78 27.79
C GLN A 256 -18.95 11.20 26.42
N GLN A 257 -18.29 12.14 25.73
CA GLN A 257 -18.66 12.54 24.37
C GLN A 257 -18.48 11.38 23.37
N GLN A 258 -17.40 10.61 23.46
CA GLN A 258 -17.15 9.45 22.60
C GLN A 258 -18.06 8.26 22.90
N ILE A 259 -18.37 8.00 24.17
CA ILE A 259 -19.40 7.03 24.55
C ILE A 259 -20.78 7.48 24.04
N ALA A 260 -21.08 8.77 24.13
CA ALA A 260 -22.32 9.32 23.60
C ALA A 260 -22.38 9.22 22.07
N GLU A 261 -21.27 9.44 21.36
CA GLU A 261 -21.17 9.29 19.91
C GLU A 261 -21.24 7.83 19.45
N SER A 262 -20.60 6.90 20.15
CA SER A 262 -20.68 5.46 19.85
C SER A 262 -22.02 4.84 20.20
N ARG A 263 -22.74 5.39 21.19
CA ARG A 263 -24.12 5.00 21.56
C ARG A 263 -25.19 5.69 20.72
N ARG A 264 -24.83 6.64 19.83
CA ARG A 264 -25.79 7.11 18.83
C ARG A 264 -26.09 5.93 17.90
N PRO A 265 -27.34 5.47 17.79
CA PRO A 265 -27.69 4.51 16.75
C PRO A 265 -27.29 5.15 15.43
N GLU A 266 -26.50 4.44 14.62
CA GLU A 266 -26.10 4.89 13.28
C GLU A 266 -27.35 5.36 12.54
N ARG A 267 -27.61 6.66 12.54
CA ARG A 267 -28.47 7.26 11.53
C ARG A 267 -27.71 7.01 10.24
N ARG A 268 -28.16 5.99 9.50
CA ARG A 268 -27.62 5.52 8.22
C ARG A 268 -27.20 6.70 7.33
N GLN A 269 -25.97 7.15 7.52
CA GLN A 269 -25.24 8.10 6.68
C GLN A 269 -23.94 7.42 6.23
N HIS A 270 -23.98 6.10 6.01
CA HIS A 270 -23.08 5.49 5.06
C HIS A 270 -23.58 5.85 3.66
N HIS A 271 -23.28 7.07 3.21
CA HIS A 271 -22.95 7.26 1.80
C HIS A 271 -21.58 6.64 1.54
N VAL A 272 -21.48 5.31 1.68
CA VAL A 272 -20.67 4.58 0.70
C VAL A 272 -21.30 5.01 -0.61
N ARG A 273 -20.59 5.75 -1.46
CA ARG A 273 -20.97 5.81 -2.88
C ARG A 273 -20.98 4.34 -3.31
N ARG A 274 -22.13 3.68 -3.19
CA ARG A 274 -22.37 2.39 -3.81
C ARG A 274 -21.99 2.67 -5.25
N ASN A 275 -20.92 2.05 -5.71
CA ASN A 275 -20.43 2.28 -7.06
C ASN A 275 -21.39 1.54 -8.00
N LEU A 276 -22.64 2.04 -8.04
CA LEU A 276 -23.78 1.41 -8.69
C LEU A 276 -23.44 1.18 -10.16
N SER A 277 -22.77 2.14 -10.79
CA SER A 277 -22.20 2.01 -12.14
C SER A 277 -21.34 0.76 -12.31
N HIS A 278 -20.46 0.44 -11.37
CA HIS A 278 -19.63 -0.76 -11.43
C HIS A 278 -20.44 -2.04 -11.24
N ILE A 279 -21.42 -2.05 -10.32
CA ILE A 279 -22.29 -3.21 -10.06
C ILE A 279 -23.18 -3.49 -11.26
N ILE A 280 -23.73 -2.43 -11.87
CA ILE A 280 -24.56 -2.50 -13.08
C ILE A 280 -23.73 -3.02 -14.25
N ALA A 281 -22.54 -2.46 -14.47
CA ALA A 281 -21.66 -2.90 -15.54
C ALA A 281 -21.29 -4.38 -15.40
N ALA A 282 -20.99 -4.85 -14.18
CA ALA A 282 -20.74 -6.26 -13.94
C ALA A 282 -21.99 -7.13 -14.14
N ALA A 283 -23.16 -6.67 -13.67
CA ALA A 283 -24.39 -7.44 -13.73
C ALA A 283 -24.91 -7.67 -15.16
N PHE A 284 -24.70 -6.71 -16.08
CA PHE A 284 -25.19 -6.79 -17.45
C PHE A 284 -24.15 -7.31 -18.46
N ASN A 285 -22.85 -7.18 -18.18
CA ASN A 285 -21.80 -7.55 -19.14
C ASN A 285 -21.14 -8.91 -18.86
N GLU A 286 -21.49 -9.59 -17.77
CA GLU A 286 -20.93 -10.90 -17.41
C GLU A 286 -22.04 -11.97 -17.35
N PRO A 287 -21.82 -13.20 -17.86
CA PRO A 287 -22.79 -14.28 -17.72
C PRO A 287 -22.93 -14.72 -16.25
N LEU A 288 -24.03 -14.35 -15.61
CA LEU A 288 -24.32 -14.70 -14.23
C LEU A 288 -25.08 -16.03 -14.12
N LEU A 289 -24.60 -16.94 -13.28
CA LEU A 289 -25.33 -18.15 -12.88
C LEU A 289 -26.09 -17.87 -11.57
N LEU A 290 -27.40 -17.63 -11.65
CA LEU A 290 -28.25 -17.28 -10.51
C LEU A 290 -29.53 -18.13 -10.48
N GLU A 291 -30.05 -18.37 -9.28
CA GLU A 291 -31.40 -18.91 -9.12
C GLU A 291 -32.43 -17.91 -9.68
N PRO A 292 -33.43 -18.33 -10.48
CA PRO A 292 -34.40 -17.43 -11.09
C PRO A 292 -35.13 -16.52 -10.08
N ALA A 293 -35.48 -17.04 -8.90
CA ALA A 293 -36.14 -16.26 -7.84
C ALA A 293 -35.23 -15.17 -7.27
N TYR A 294 -33.95 -15.49 -7.06
CA TYR A 294 -32.96 -14.53 -6.55
C TYR A 294 -32.60 -13.48 -7.61
N ALA A 295 -32.43 -13.91 -8.87
CA ALA A 295 -32.17 -13.01 -9.99
C ALA A 295 -33.28 -11.97 -10.12
N ARG A 296 -34.55 -12.38 -10.00
CA ARG A 296 -35.71 -11.47 -10.03
C ARG A 296 -35.61 -10.38 -8.97
N VAL A 297 -35.42 -10.75 -7.71
CA VAL A 297 -35.30 -9.79 -6.60
C VAL A 297 -34.07 -8.87 -6.78
N PHE A 298 -32.94 -9.43 -7.20
CA PHE A 298 -31.71 -8.69 -7.45
C PHE A 298 -31.89 -7.63 -8.55
N PHE A 299 -32.46 -7.99 -9.70
CA PHE A 299 -32.68 -7.07 -10.81
C PHE A 299 -33.82 -6.07 -10.54
N CYS A 300 -34.84 -6.43 -9.74
CA CYS A 300 -35.82 -5.45 -9.24
C CYS A 300 -35.17 -4.39 -8.35
N ALA A 301 -34.29 -4.81 -7.43
CA ALA A 301 -33.57 -3.89 -6.56
C ALA A 301 -32.59 -3.00 -7.35
N LEU A 302 -31.86 -3.59 -8.31
CA LEU A 302 -30.92 -2.86 -9.17
C LEU A 302 -31.65 -1.88 -10.09
N GLY A 303 -32.74 -2.31 -10.74
CA GLY A 303 -33.56 -1.49 -11.63
C GLY A 303 -34.14 -0.27 -10.93
N ARG A 304 -34.58 -0.43 -9.68
CA ARG A 304 -35.04 0.69 -8.84
C ARG A 304 -33.94 1.71 -8.56
N GLU A 305 -32.72 1.26 -8.26
CA GLU A 305 -31.56 2.15 -8.03
C GLU A 305 -31.06 2.81 -9.34
N MET A 306 -31.35 2.20 -10.50
CA MET A 306 -31.07 2.75 -11.83
C MET A 306 -32.13 3.72 -12.36
N GLY A 307 -33.31 3.77 -11.73
CA GLY A 307 -34.46 4.51 -12.26
C GLY A 307 -35.12 3.84 -13.47
N ALA A 308 -35.03 2.51 -13.60
CA ALA A 308 -35.72 1.77 -14.66
C ALA A 308 -37.25 1.86 -14.48
N ALA A 309 -37.98 2.10 -15.57
CA ALA A 309 -39.43 2.23 -15.55
C ALA A 309 -40.15 0.89 -15.33
N SER A 310 -39.61 -0.19 -15.90
CA SER A 310 -40.14 -1.55 -15.75
C SER A 310 -39.04 -2.60 -15.95
N LEU A 311 -39.27 -3.80 -15.39
CA LEU A 311 -38.47 -5.00 -15.61
C LEU A 311 -39.35 -6.09 -16.22
N SER A 312 -38.95 -6.63 -17.36
CA SER A 312 -39.63 -7.78 -17.98
C SER A 312 -38.82 -9.06 -17.81
N VAL A 313 -39.50 -10.14 -17.44
CA VAL A 313 -38.92 -11.49 -17.34
C VAL A 313 -39.55 -12.34 -18.45
N PRO A 314 -38.88 -12.49 -19.62
CA PRO A 314 -39.49 -13.11 -20.81
C PRO A 314 -39.95 -14.55 -20.58
N GLN A 315 -39.21 -15.32 -19.78
CA GLN A 315 -39.49 -16.74 -19.52
C GLN A 315 -40.67 -16.97 -18.56
N GLN A 316 -41.05 -15.98 -17.76
CA GLN A 316 -42.16 -16.09 -16.80
C GLN A 316 -43.39 -15.27 -17.21
N GLN A 317 -43.34 -14.54 -18.34
CA GLN A 317 -44.37 -13.59 -18.77
C GLN A 317 -44.76 -12.56 -17.69
N VAL A 318 -43.81 -12.20 -16.81
CA VAL A 318 -44.01 -11.22 -15.75
C VAL A 318 -43.41 -9.89 -16.17
N GLN A 319 -44.22 -8.83 -16.13
CA GLN A 319 -43.78 -7.43 -16.29
C GLN A 319 -44.02 -6.71 -14.96
N LEU A 320 -42.95 -6.18 -14.37
CA LEU A 320 -42.98 -5.47 -13.09
C LEU A 320 -42.73 -3.99 -13.34
N ASP A 321 -43.71 -3.16 -13.04
CA ASP A 321 -43.55 -1.71 -12.99
C ASP A 321 -42.85 -1.28 -11.69
N ALA A 322 -42.43 -0.03 -11.57
CA ALA A 322 -41.79 0.52 -10.38
C ALA A 322 -42.41 0.12 -9.01
N PRO A 323 -43.74 0.18 -8.80
CA PRO A 323 -44.34 -0.30 -7.55
C PRO A 323 -44.30 -1.83 -7.40
N GLY A 324 -44.38 -2.59 -8.50
CA GLY A 324 -44.26 -4.04 -8.48
C GLY A 324 -42.84 -4.52 -8.14
N MET A 325 -41.82 -3.82 -8.64
CA MET A 325 -40.42 -4.07 -8.25
C MET A 325 -40.20 -3.83 -6.76
N LEU A 326 -40.83 -2.80 -6.18
CA LEU A 326 -40.74 -2.47 -4.77
C LEU A 326 -41.38 -3.56 -3.89
N ALA A 327 -42.60 -3.99 -4.25
CA ALA A 327 -43.29 -5.07 -3.54
C ALA A 327 -42.47 -6.38 -3.53
N GLU A 328 -41.90 -6.77 -4.66
CA GLU A 328 -41.08 -7.97 -4.79
C GLU A 328 -39.81 -7.91 -3.92
N THR A 329 -39.16 -6.74 -3.84
CA THR A 329 -37.98 -6.55 -2.99
C THR A 329 -38.33 -6.53 -1.51
N ASP A 330 -39.45 -5.91 -1.14
CA ASP A 330 -39.88 -5.81 0.25
C ASP A 330 -40.38 -7.16 0.77
N GLU A 331 -41.07 -7.96 -0.05
CA GLU A 331 -41.49 -9.32 0.28
C GLU A 331 -40.29 -10.23 0.57
N TYR A 332 -39.24 -10.16 -0.26
CA TYR A 332 -38.00 -10.91 -0.01
C TYR A 332 -37.29 -10.46 1.28
N MET A 333 -37.27 -9.15 1.56
CA MET A 333 -36.59 -8.59 2.74
C MET A 333 -37.40 -8.74 4.04
N ALA A 334 -38.73 -8.89 3.95
CA ALA A 334 -39.62 -9.13 5.08
C ALA A 334 -39.38 -10.49 5.74
N GLY A 335 -38.77 -11.45 5.03
CA GLY A 335 -38.41 -12.78 5.55
C GLY A 335 -37.32 -12.80 6.64
N GLY A 336 -36.70 -11.65 6.96
CA GLY A 336 -35.71 -11.52 8.02
C GLY A 336 -34.40 -12.29 7.76
N LYS A 337 -33.50 -12.31 8.76
CA LYS A 337 -32.29 -13.15 8.71
C LYS A 337 -32.72 -14.62 8.67
N ARG A 338 -32.23 -15.39 7.68
CA ARG A 338 -32.46 -16.84 7.60
C ARG A 338 -32.15 -17.48 8.97
N PRO A 339 -33.07 -18.24 9.58
CA PRO A 339 -32.82 -18.88 10.86
C PRO A 339 -31.62 -19.83 10.74
N ALA A 340 -30.85 -19.96 11.82
CA ALA A 340 -29.76 -20.93 11.89
C ALA A 340 -30.32 -22.33 11.60
N ARG A 341 -29.74 -23.04 10.63
CA ARG A 341 -30.20 -24.38 10.23
C ARG A 341 -29.80 -25.38 11.33
N VAL A 342 -30.77 -25.84 12.10
CA VAL A 342 -30.59 -26.93 13.07
C VAL A 342 -30.52 -28.25 12.29
N TYR A 343 -29.49 -29.06 12.52
CA TYR A 343 -29.35 -30.39 11.92
C TYR A 343 -29.52 -31.48 12.97
N ARG A 344 -30.04 -32.65 12.58
CA ARG A 344 -30.21 -33.80 13.48
C ARG A 344 -29.04 -34.75 13.32
N VAL A 345 -28.43 -35.17 14.44
CA VAL A 345 -27.43 -36.25 14.42
C VAL A 345 -28.14 -37.57 14.70
N VAL A 346 -28.01 -38.55 13.82
CA VAL A 346 -28.55 -39.91 13.97
C VAL A 346 -27.38 -40.88 13.81
N ASN A 347 -27.11 -41.70 14.84
CA ASN A 347 -26.01 -42.68 14.84
C ASN A 347 -24.62 -42.07 14.49
N GLY A 348 -24.31 -40.88 14.99
CA GLY A 348 -23.05 -40.19 14.70
C GLY A 348 -22.97 -39.51 13.33
N ILE A 349 -24.04 -39.53 12.54
CA ILE A 349 -24.11 -38.90 11.22
C ILE A 349 -24.99 -37.65 11.30
N ALA A 350 -24.43 -36.50 10.92
CA ALA A 350 -25.19 -35.25 10.82
C ALA A 350 -26.07 -35.26 9.56
N VAL A 351 -27.39 -35.24 9.74
CA VAL A 351 -28.38 -35.16 8.67
C VAL A 351 -28.72 -33.70 8.43
N LEU A 352 -28.21 -33.13 7.34
CA LEU A 352 -28.46 -31.75 6.94
C LEU A 352 -29.59 -31.67 5.90
N PRO A 353 -30.74 -31.04 6.21
CA PRO A 353 -31.75 -30.80 5.19
C PRO A 353 -31.24 -29.77 4.18
N VAL A 354 -31.24 -30.15 2.90
CA VAL A 354 -30.89 -29.25 1.79
C VAL A 354 -32.16 -28.67 1.19
N THR A 355 -32.23 -27.35 1.11
CA THR A 355 -33.28 -26.62 0.39
C THR A 355 -32.64 -25.77 -0.71
N GLY A 356 -33.21 -25.83 -1.92
CA GLY A 356 -32.68 -25.17 -3.12
C GLY A 356 -31.91 -26.10 -4.07
N THR A 357 -31.23 -25.53 -5.06
CA THR A 357 -30.47 -26.29 -6.06
C THR A 357 -29.07 -26.65 -5.54
N LEU A 358 -28.72 -27.94 -5.64
CA LEU A 358 -27.46 -28.51 -5.16
C LEU A 358 -26.44 -28.55 -6.31
N VAL A 359 -25.24 -28.00 -6.10
CA VAL A 359 -24.21 -27.86 -7.15
C VAL A 359 -22.95 -28.70 -6.84
N HIS A 360 -22.33 -29.21 -7.92
CA HIS A 360 -21.36 -30.33 -8.02
C HIS A 360 -20.11 -30.29 -7.11
N ARG A 361 -19.47 -31.47 -6.96
CA ARG A 361 -18.28 -31.80 -6.12
C ARG A 361 -16.91 -31.41 -6.73
N LEU A 362 -16.87 -30.97 -7.99
CA LEU A 362 -15.60 -30.61 -8.67
C LEU A 362 -15.38 -29.11 -8.45
N GLY A 363 -14.43 -28.76 -7.58
CA GLY A 363 -14.19 -27.43 -6.99
C GLY A 363 -13.81 -26.28 -7.94
N GLY A 364 -14.24 -26.30 -9.20
CA GLY A 364 -14.07 -25.21 -10.16
C GLY A 364 -15.12 -24.09 -10.05
N MET A 365 -16.27 -24.35 -9.42
CA MET A 365 -17.37 -23.38 -9.30
C MET A 365 -17.61 -23.03 -7.84
N ARG A 366 -17.41 -21.75 -7.48
CA ARG A 366 -17.79 -21.24 -6.15
C ARG A 366 -19.32 -21.15 -6.09
N PRO A 367 -20.00 -21.73 -5.09
CA PRO A 367 -21.44 -21.54 -4.93
C PRO A 367 -21.73 -20.05 -4.68
N PHE A 368 -22.59 -19.45 -5.51
CA PHE A 368 -23.04 -18.07 -5.40
C PHE A 368 -24.46 -17.98 -4.81
N SER A 369 -24.85 -16.76 -4.45
CA SER A 369 -26.06 -16.44 -3.68
C SER A 369 -27.31 -17.18 -4.19
N GLY A 370 -27.97 -17.92 -3.29
CA GLY A 370 -29.15 -18.75 -3.59
C GLY A 370 -28.84 -20.24 -3.78
N MET A 371 -27.61 -20.60 -4.17
CA MET A 371 -27.21 -22.00 -4.40
C MET A 371 -26.56 -22.64 -3.16
N THR A 372 -26.77 -23.94 -2.97
CA THR A 372 -26.08 -24.71 -1.92
C THR A 372 -25.00 -25.59 -2.55
N GLY A 373 -23.72 -25.28 -2.29
CA GLY A 373 -22.58 -26.06 -2.80
C GLY A 373 -22.08 -27.13 -1.82
N TYR A 374 -21.59 -28.25 -2.34
CA TYR A 374 -21.06 -29.37 -1.53
C TYR A 374 -19.92 -28.94 -0.59
N ASP A 375 -19.01 -28.07 -1.05
CA ASP A 375 -17.86 -27.59 -0.27
C ASP A 375 -18.25 -26.71 0.93
N GLY A 376 -19.40 -26.02 0.85
CA GLY A 376 -19.94 -25.24 1.96
C GLY A 376 -20.37 -26.12 3.13
N HIS A 377 -20.88 -27.32 2.85
CA HIS A 377 -21.24 -28.31 3.86
C HIS A 377 -20.01 -28.94 4.52
N CYS A 378 -18.95 -29.23 3.77
CA CYS A 378 -17.70 -29.75 4.34
C CYS A 378 -17.05 -28.78 5.35
N ARG A 379 -17.12 -27.45 5.10
CA ARG A 379 -16.65 -26.44 6.07
C ARG A 379 -17.45 -26.44 7.37
N LEU A 380 -18.78 -26.56 7.30
CA LEU A 380 -19.64 -26.64 8.49
C LEU A 380 -19.37 -27.92 9.31
N SER A 381 -19.02 -29.04 8.66
CA SER A 381 -18.62 -30.28 9.35
C SER A 381 -17.31 -30.14 10.15
N SER A 382 -16.42 -29.20 9.80
CA SER A 382 -15.14 -29.00 10.49
C SER A 382 -15.22 -28.03 11.69
N ALA A 383 -16.27 -27.20 11.75
CA ALA A 383 -16.45 -26.21 12.81
C ALA A 383 -17.20 -26.76 14.04
N GLY A 384 -17.76 -27.97 13.96
CA GLY A 384 -18.58 -28.58 15.02
C GLY A 384 -17.85 -29.45 16.04
N ASN A 385 -16.51 -29.51 16.02
CA ASN A 385 -15.73 -30.36 16.93
C ASN A 385 -15.18 -29.63 18.17
N GLY A 386 -15.82 -28.54 18.58
CA GLY A 386 -15.53 -27.82 19.81
C GLY A 386 -16.79 -27.72 20.67
N GLY A 387 -16.97 -28.70 21.55
CA GLY A 387 -18.07 -28.81 22.50
C GLY A 387 -17.93 -30.07 23.33
#